data_AF-A0AA86SSF7-F1
#
_entry.id   AF-A0AA86SSF7-F1
#
_cell.length_a   1.000
_cell.length_b   1.000
_cell.length_c   1.000
_cell.angle_alpha   90.00
_cell.angle_beta   90.00
_cell.angle_gamma   90.00
#
_symmetry.space_group_name_H-M   'P 1'
#
loop_
_entity.id
_entity.type
_entity.pdbx_description
1 polymer ?
#
loop_
_entity_poly.entity_id
_entity_poly.type
_entity_poly.pdbx_seq_one_letter_code
_entity_poly.pdbx_strand_id
1 'polypeptide(L)'
;MAAGVYNQAIGAFQSHSLVNNFNHQQKFNNIGRLVVTKDFISSNCLSRKNFSVIQCIASQTSEVDTASSSSRSKTSARDTHTKSNEAALILVRHGESLWNEKNLFTGCVDVPLSKKGIDEAIEAGKRISSIPVDLIFTSALIRAQMTAMLAMTQHRRRKVPIIVHNESEQAREWSQIFGEDTRKHSIPVITAWQLNERMYGGLQGLNKLQTAERYGKEKVHEWRRSYSIPPPNGESLEMCAERAVAYFRDQIEPQLLSGKNIMISAHGNSLRSIIMYLDKLTSQEVISLELSTGIPMLYIFKEGRFIRRGSPIGPTEAGVYAYTRRLALYRQRLDDVLQ
;
A
#
# COMPACT_ATOMS: atom_id res chain seq x y z
N MET A 1 -6.59 17.48 -53.82
CA MET A 1 -7.72 18.33 -54.22
C MET A 1 -9.01 17.57 -54.02
N ALA A 2 -9.70 17.85 -52.92
CA ALA A 2 -11.15 17.68 -52.70
C ALA A 2 -11.40 18.12 -51.25
N ALA A 3 -11.91 19.35 -51.09
CA ALA A 3 -12.21 19.96 -49.80
C ALA A 3 -13.60 19.50 -49.32
N GLY A 4 -13.65 18.97 -48.10
CA GLY A 4 -14.89 18.66 -47.39
C GLY A 4 -15.28 19.82 -46.46
N VAL A 5 -16.47 20.35 -46.68
CA VAL A 5 -17.07 21.45 -45.92
C VAL A 5 -17.63 20.93 -44.58
N TYR A 6 -17.26 21.58 -43.47
CA TYR A 6 -17.94 21.44 -42.17
C TYR A 6 -18.36 22.82 -41.68
N ASN A 7 -19.67 23.04 -41.54
CA ASN A 7 -20.26 24.24 -40.96
C ASN A 7 -20.17 24.19 -39.43
N GLN A 8 -19.53 25.19 -38.82
CA GLN A 8 -19.64 25.49 -37.39
C GLN A 8 -20.85 26.41 -37.16
N ALA A 9 -21.71 26.02 -36.21
CA ALA A 9 -22.71 26.91 -35.62
C ALA A 9 -22.24 27.31 -34.22
N ILE A 10 -21.88 28.59 -34.06
CA ILE A 10 -21.63 29.24 -32.78
C ILE A 10 -22.92 29.96 -32.38
N GLY A 11 -23.62 29.45 -31.37
CA GLY A 11 -24.77 30.12 -30.76
C GLY A 11 -24.35 30.83 -29.48
N ALA A 12 -24.25 32.16 -29.53
CA ALA A 12 -24.11 33.02 -28.37
C ALA A 12 -25.50 33.46 -27.89
N PHE A 13 -25.78 33.31 -26.59
CA PHE A 13 -26.92 34.00 -25.96
C PHE A 13 -26.38 35.03 -24.96
N GLN A 14 -26.58 36.30 -25.33
CA GLN A 14 -26.41 37.46 -24.46
C GLN A 14 -27.60 37.56 -23.51
N SER A 15 -27.31 37.87 -22.24
CA SER A 15 -28.30 38.35 -21.27
C SER A 15 -27.85 39.72 -20.74
N HIS A 16 -28.59 40.76 -21.10
CA HIS A 16 -28.64 42.07 -20.44
C HIS A 16 -30.14 42.36 -20.25
N SER A 17 -30.66 42.95 -19.18
CA SER A 17 -30.08 43.74 -18.08
C SER A 17 -31.21 43.98 -17.07
N LEU A 18 -30.89 44.16 -15.78
CA LEU A 18 -31.21 45.40 -15.06
C LEU A 18 -30.59 45.36 -13.65
N VAL A 19 -29.83 46.41 -13.37
CA VAL A 19 -29.17 46.74 -12.11
C VAL A 19 -30.14 47.57 -11.27
N ASN A 20 -30.21 47.30 -9.97
CA ASN A 20 -30.25 48.37 -8.96
C ASN A 20 -29.80 47.85 -7.59
N ASN A 21 -28.80 48.54 -7.04
CA ASN A 21 -28.25 48.37 -5.69
C ASN A 21 -29.25 48.85 -4.63
N PHE A 22 -29.33 48.17 -3.48
CA PHE A 22 -29.45 48.81 -2.16
C PHE A 22 -29.00 47.87 -1.03
N ASN A 23 -28.15 48.40 -0.15
CA ASN A 23 -27.78 47.84 1.16
C ASN A 23 -29.00 47.74 2.08
N HIS A 24 -29.19 46.64 2.83
CA HIS A 24 -29.31 46.68 4.30
C HIS A 24 -29.39 45.28 4.93
N GLN A 25 -28.70 45.14 6.06
CA GLN A 25 -28.92 44.09 7.08
C GLN A 25 -30.36 44.12 7.61
N GLN A 26 -30.98 42.96 7.83
CA GLN A 26 -31.60 42.61 9.13
C GLN A 26 -32.08 41.15 9.17
N LYS A 27 -31.67 40.47 10.25
CA LYS A 27 -32.28 39.25 10.78
C LYS A 27 -33.73 39.54 11.14
N PHE A 28 -34.68 38.67 10.79
CA PHE A 28 -35.81 38.34 11.67
C PHE A 28 -36.36 36.94 11.31
N ASN A 29 -36.31 36.05 12.29
CA ASN A 29 -37.14 34.85 12.39
C ASN A 29 -38.60 35.29 12.64
N ASN A 30 -39.56 34.67 11.96
CA ASN A 30 -40.68 33.96 12.62
C ASN A 30 -41.64 33.29 11.63
N ILE A 31 -41.76 31.97 11.80
CA ILE A 31 -42.98 31.17 12.00
C ILE A 31 -44.16 31.39 11.04
N GLY A 32 -44.44 30.36 10.22
CA GLY A 32 -45.70 30.16 9.50
C GLY A 32 -45.95 28.67 9.27
N ARG A 33 -46.90 28.12 10.01
CA ARG A 33 -47.33 26.73 10.15
C ARG A 33 -48.11 26.26 8.91
N LEU A 34 -47.86 25.05 8.37
CA LEU A 34 -48.86 24.33 7.57
C LEU A 34 -48.84 22.83 7.87
N VAL A 35 -50.05 22.30 8.02
CA VAL A 35 -50.42 20.99 8.56
C VAL A 35 -50.65 19.98 7.42
N VAL A 36 -49.99 18.83 7.55
CA VAL A 36 -50.41 17.43 7.29
C VAL A 36 -51.31 17.11 6.07
N THR A 37 -50.82 16.21 5.22
CA THR A 37 -51.53 14.93 4.93
C THR A 37 -50.53 13.77 4.87
N LYS A 38 -50.82 12.73 5.67
CA LYS A 38 -50.20 11.41 5.66
C LYS A 38 -50.63 10.67 4.40
N ASP A 39 -49.71 9.94 3.77
CA ASP A 39 -50.06 8.61 3.26
C ASP A 39 -48.93 7.61 3.52
N PHE A 40 -49.38 6.47 4.02
CA PHE A 40 -48.64 5.29 4.43
C PHE A 40 -48.29 4.45 3.19
N ILE A 41 -47.03 4.08 3.01
CA ILE A 41 -46.69 2.74 2.48
C ILE A 41 -45.59 2.15 3.37
N SER A 42 -46.00 1.09 4.06
CA SER A 42 -45.18 0.17 4.84
C SER A 42 -44.49 -0.82 3.90
N SER A 43 -43.17 -0.99 4.03
CA SER A 43 -42.52 -2.24 3.68
C SER A 43 -41.40 -2.52 4.69
N ASN A 44 -41.69 -3.46 5.58
CA ASN A 44 -40.77 -4.11 6.51
C ASN A 44 -39.51 -4.58 5.78
N CYS A 45 -38.34 -4.07 6.15
CA CYS A 45 -37.07 -4.71 5.82
C CYS A 45 -36.60 -5.52 7.03
N LEU A 46 -36.88 -6.82 6.96
CA LEU A 46 -36.41 -7.85 7.87
C LEU A 46 -34.88 -7.83 7.95
N SER A 47 -34.36 -7.65 9.16
CA SER A 47 -32.94 -7.82 9.43
C SER A 47 -32.60 -9.32 9.33
N ARG A 48 -31.90 -9.72 8.28
CA ARG A 48 -31.29 -11.05 8.18
C ARG A 48 -30.02 -11.05 9.03
N LYS A 49 -30.18 -11.40 10.31
CA LYS A 49 -29.09 -11.91 11.14
C LYS A 49 -28.73 -13.31 10.64
N ASN A 50 -27.60 -13.44 9.95
CA ASN A 50 -27.01 -14.74 9.67
C ASN A 50 -26.41 -15.30 10.98
N PHE A 51 -27.16 -16.17 11.64
CA PHE A 51 -26.63 -17.07 12.67
C PHE A 51 -25.96 -18.25 11.95
N SER A 52 -24.64 -18.32 12.01
CA SER A 52 -23.90 -19.53 11.64
C SER A 52 -24.00 -20.53 12.79
N VAL A 53 -24.75 -21.60 12.57
CA VAL A 53 -24.82 -22.77 13.44
C VAL A 53 -23.46 -23.46 13.43
N ILE A 54 -22.78 -23.48 14.58
CA ILE A 54 -21.56 -24.27 14.80
C ILE A 54 -22.02 -25.67 15.22
N GLN A 55 -21.84 -26.64 14.34
CA GLN A 55 -22.02 -28.05 14.66
C GLN A 55 -20.69 -28.61 15.16
N CYS A 56 -20.55 -28.71 16.48
CA CYS A 56 -19.42 -29.36 17.13
C CYS A 56 -19.57 -30.87 17.02
N ILE A 57 -18.59 -31.54 16.38
CA ILE A 57 -18.42 -32.99 16.47
C ILE A 57 -17.31 -33.25 17.51
N ALA A 58 -17.67 -33.97 18.57
CA ALA A 58 -16.77 -34.43 19.59
C ALA A 58 -15.97 -35.64 19.07
N SER A 59 -14.65 -35.58 19.19
CA SER A 59 -13.76 -36.74 18.98
C SER A 59 -13.18 -37.14 20.32
N GLN A 60 -13.53 -38.35 20.77
CA GLN A 60 -13.06 -38.94 22.01
C GLN A 60 -11.58 -39.30 21.92
N THR A 61 -10.89 -39.09 23.04
CA THR A 61 -9.53 -39.52 23.32
C THR A 61 -9.50 -40.99 23.71
N SER A 62 -8.55 -41.75 23.16
CA SER A 62 -8.04 -42.97 23.79
C SER A 62 -6.57 -43.16 23.41
N GLU A 63 -5.70 -43.11 24.40
CA GLU A 63 -4.32 -43.61 24.32
C GLU A 63 -4.31 -45.14 24.30
N VAL A 64 -3.22 -45.73 23.76
CA VAL A 64 -2.43 -46.87 24.28
C VAL A 64 -1.41 -47.31 23.20
N ASP A 65 -0.14 -46.97 23.46
CA ASP A 65 1.06 -47.81 23.54
C ASP A 65 1.42 -48.97 22.56
N THR A 66 2.66 -48.84 22.05
CA THR A 66 3.78 -49.81 22.03
C THR A 66 4.03 -50.76 20.82
N ALA A 67 5.31 -50.73 20.42
CA ALA A 67 6.17 -51.75 19.79
C ALA A 67 6.18 -51.97 18.26
N SER A 68 7.37 -51.66 17.71
CA SER A 68 8.18 -52.38 16.70
C SER A 68 7.50 -53.29 15.67
N SER A 69 7.79 -53.06 14.39
CA SER A 69 8.74 -53.92 13.65
C SER A 69 8.86 -53.47 12.19
N SER A 70 10.07 -53.64 11.69
CA SER A 70 10.51 -53.38 10.32
C SER A 70 9.77 -54.22 9.28
N SER A 71 9.30 -53.60 8.21
CA SER A 71 9.27 -54.26 6.90
C SER A 71 9.63 -53.27 5.80
N ARG A 72 10.76 -53.55 5.15
CA ARG A 72 11.20 -52.90 3.91
C ARG A 72 10.17 -53.23 2.83
N SER A 73 9.47 -52.23 2.33
CA SER A 73 8.94 -52.25 0.96
C SER A 73 9.57 -51.11 0.19
N LYS A 74 10.39 -51.48 -0.80
CA LYS A 74 10.86 -50.56 -1.85
C LYS A 74 9.63 -50.12 -2.62
N THR A 75 9.14 -48.92 -2.35
CA THR A 75 8.25 -48.21 -3.25
C THR A 75 8.92 -46.88 -3.59
N SER A 76 9.06 -46.65 -4.88
CA SER A 76 9.58 -45.45 -5.51
C SER A 76 9.13 -44.21 -4.74
N ALA A 77 10.09 -43.47 -4.19
CA ALA A 77 9.86 -42.12 -3.72
C ALA A 77 9.28 -41.32 -4.90
N ARG A 78 7.95 -41.18 -4.90
CA ARG A 78 7.32 -40.09 -5.63
C ARG A 78 7.96 -38.86 -5.05
N ASP A 79 8.72 -38.17 -5.88
CA ASP A 79 9.25 -36.84 -5.65
C ASP A 79 8.04 -35.94 -5.40
N THR A 80 7.55 -35.92 -4.16
CA THR A 80 6.63 -34.90 -3.70
C THR A 80 7.49 -33.65 -3.65
N HIS A 81 7.60 -32.97 -4.79
CA HIS A 81 8.00 -31.58 -4.84
C HIS A 81 7.02 -30.80 -3.96
N THR A 82 7.28 -30.78 -2.66
CA THR A 82 6.71 -29.81 -1.74
C THR A 82 7.14 -28.48 -2.31
N LYS A 83 6.26 -27.82 -3.07
CA LYS A 83 6.49 -26.46 -3.56
C LYS A 83 6.95 -25.66 -2.36
N SER A 84 8.22 -25.30 -2.32
CA SER A 84 8.73 -24.41 -1.29
C SER A 84 7.93 -23.11 -1.44
N ASN A 85 7.06 -22.81 -0.46
CA ASN A 85 6.31 -21.57 -0.37
C ASN A 85 7.27 -20.43 -0.03
N GLU A 86 8.08 -20.07 -1.02
CA GLU A 86 9.06 -19.02 -0.93
C GLU A 86 8.59 -17.83 -1.78
N ALA A 87 8.58 -16.64 -1.21
CA ALA A 87 8.16 -15.41 -1.87
C ALA A 87 9.10 -14.24 -1.55
N ALA A 88 9.28 -13.34 -2.51
CA ALA A 88 9.97 -12.08 -2.27
C ALA A 88 8.99 -11.03 -1.72
N LEU A 89 9.42 -10.29 -0.70
CA LEU A 89 8.76 -9.09 -0.19
C LEU A 89 9.72 -7.91 -0.32
N ILE A 90 9.33 -6.92 -1.13
CA ILE A 90 10.11 -5.71 -1.37
C ILE A 90 9.41 -4.56 -0.64
N LEU A 91 10.12 -3.88 0.26
CA LEU A 91 9.63 -2.68 0.92
C LEU A 91 10.34 -1.46 0.34
N VAL A 92 9.60 -0.44 -0.09
CA VAL A 92 10.16 0.80 -0.66
C VAL A 92 9.55 2.00 0.04
N ARG A 93 10.37 2.74 0.79
CA ARG A 93 9.97 4.08 1.24
C ARG A 93 9.91 4.98 0.00
N HIS A 94 8.84 5.76 -0.14
CA HIS A 94 8.72 6.73 -1.22
C HIS A 94 9.96 7.64 -1.33
N GLY A 95 10.22 8.14 -2.54
CA GLY A 95 11.25 9.14 -2.79
C GLY A 95 10.98 10.45 -2.03
N GLU A 96 11.95 11.34 -1.97
CA GLU A 96 11.80 12.66 -1.35
C GLU A 96 10.56 13.41 -1.92
N SER A 97 9.73 13.97 -1.05
CA SER A 97 8.60 14.80 -1.45
C SER A 97 8.96 16.29 -1.46
N LEU A 98 8.16 17.12 -2.15
CA LEU A 98 8.32 18.59 -2.15
C LEU A 98 8.35 19.19 -0.72
N TRP A 99 7.65 18.57 0.23
CA TRP A 99 7.65 19.03 1.62
C TRP A 99 8.82 18.48 2.43
N ASN A 100 9.36 17.30 2.07
CA ASN A 100 10.58 16.81 2.70
C ASN A 100 11.78 17.69 2.32
N GLU A 101 11.87 18.08 1.04
CA GLU A 101 12.85 19.04 0.52
C GLU A 101 12.80 20.36 1.31
N LYS A 102 11.59 20.89 1.57
CA LYS A 102 11.38 22.12 2.36
C LYS A 102 11.46 21.92 3.89
N ASN A 103 11.85 20.74 4.34
CA ASN A 103 11.93 20.36 5.75
C ASN A 103 10.62 20.59 6.54
N LEU A 104 9.48 20.35 5.92
CA LEU A 104 8.15 20.42 6.54
C LEU A 104 7.71 19.06 7.08
N PHE A 105 6.84 19.06 8.08
CA PHE A 105 6.10 17.86 8.49
C PHE A 105 5.02 17.54 7.47
N THR A 106 5.14 16.42 6.77
CA THR A 106 4.17 16.03 5.74
C THR A 106 2.96 15.28 6.30
N GLY A 107 3.20 14.19 7.03
CA GLY A 107 2.12 13.35 7.57
C GLY A 107 1.19 12.83 6.48
N CYS A 108 -0.10 12.93 6.70
CA CYS A 108 -1.13 12.47 5.77
C CYS A 108 -1.49 13.50 4.69
N VAL A 109 -0.84 14.67 4.66
CA VAL A 109 -1.05 15.64 3.58
C VAL A 109 -0.54 15.06 2.26
N ASP A 110 -1.36 15.16 1.22
CA ASP A 110 -1.06 14.54 -0.05
C ASP A 110 -0.23 15.47 -0.94
N VAL A 111 1.07 15.22 -0.95
CA VAL A 111 2.07 15.99 -1.71
C VAL A 111 2.83 15.07 -2.66
N PRO A 112 3.22 15.56 -3.85
CA PRO A 112 3.95 14.77 -4.82
C PRO A 112 5.44 14.64 -4.46
N LEU A 113 6.13 13.78 -5.23
CA LEU A 113 7.58 13.66 -5.19
C LEU A 113 8.26 14.96 -5.68
N SER A 114 9.44 15.25 -5.14
CA SER A 114 10.37 16.24 -5.73
C SER A 114 11.04 15.65 -6.97
N LYS A 115 11.78 16.47 -7.74
CA LYS A 115 12.58 15.97 -8.87
C LYS A 115 13.56 14.88 -8.42
N LYS A 116 14.25 15.12 -7.30
CA LYS A 116 15.14 14.14 -6.67
C LYS A 116 14.37 12.88 -6.25
N GLY A 117 13.17 13.01 -5.69
CA GLY A 117 12.33 11.87 -5.33
C GLY A 117 11.88 11.01 -6.52
N ILE A 118 11.67 11.63 -7.68
CA ILE A 118 11.41 10.90 -8.94
C ILE A 118 12.64 10.09 -9.35
N ASP A 119 13.83 10.69 -9.32
CA ASP A 119 15.08 10.01 -9.65
C ASP A 119 15.36 8.84 -8.68
N GLU A 120 15.10 9.05 -7.38
CA GLU A 120 15.17 8.01 -6.34
C GLU A 120 14.22 6.83 -6.64
N ALA A 121 12.98 7.10 -7.07
CA ALA A 121 12.02 6.06 -7.43
C ALA A 121 12.45 5.26 -8.68
N ILE A 122 13.00 5.93 -9.69
CA ILE A 122 13.56 5.29 -10.88
C ILE A 122 14.74 4.40 -10.50
N GLU A 123 15.63 4.89 -9.64
CA GLU A 123 16.78 4.12 -9.16
C GLU A 123 16.36 2.90 -8.35
N ALA A 124 15.34 3.04 -7.49
CA ALA A 124 14.72 1.91 -6.80
C ALA A 124 14.26 0.83 -7.78
N GLY A 125 13.59 1.25 -8.87
CA GLY A 125 13.14 0.38 -9.95
C GLY A 125 14.26 -0.39 -10.63
N LYS A 126 15.37 0.27 -10.96
CA LYS A 126 16.55 -0.38 -11.54
C LYS A 126 17.09 -1.46 -10.62
N ARG A 127 17.18 -1.16 -9.31
CA ARG A 127 17.69 -2.10 -8.30
C ARG A 127 16.84 -3.35 -8.18
N ILE A 128 15.52 -3.24 -8.28
CA ILE A 128 14.58 -4.38 -8.19
C ILE A 128 14.20 -4.98 -9.55
N SER A 129 14.81 -4.52 -10.64
CA SER A 129 14.37 -4.85 -11.99
C SER A 129 14.42 -6.35 -12.35
N SER A 130 15.16 -7.16 -11.59
CA SER A 130 15.36 -8.59 -11.78
C SER A 130 14.71 -9.49 -10.71
N ILE A 131 13.96 -8.94 -9.75
CA ILE A 131 13.17 -9.74 -8.79
C ILE A 131 11.69 -9.68 -9.19
N PRO A 132 10.99 -10.85 -9.25
CA PRO A 132 9.60 -10.90 -9.69
C PRO A 132 8.69 -10.09 -8.76
N VAL A 133 7.67 -9.45 -9.35
CA VAL A 133 6.59 -8.77 -8.65
C VAL A 133 5.26 -9.22 -9.26
N ASP A 134 4.38 -9.78 -8.43
CA ASP A 134 3.08 -10.30 -8.82
C ASP A 134 1.93 -9.41 -8.33
N LEU A 135 2.15 -8.67 -7.24
CA LEU A 135 1.17 -7.79 -6.61
C LEU A 135 1.88 -6.61 -5.94
N ILE A 136 1.31 -5.42 -6.05
CA ILE A 136 1.84 -4.20 -5.43
C ILE A 136 0.84 -3.68 -4.42
N PHE A 137 1.30 -3.30 -3.24
CA PHE A 137 0.53 -2.52 -2.28
C PHE A 137 1.14 -1.14 -2.14
N THR A 138 0.29 -0.11 -2.05
CA THR A 138 0.75 1.24 -1.74
C THR A 138 -0.10 1.86 -0.65
N SER A 139 0.41 2.93 -0.04
CA SER A 139 -0.48 3.83 0.69
C SER A 139 -1.47 4.54 -0.25
N ALA A 140 -2.45 5.22 0.33
CA ALA A 140 -3.38 6.06 -0.43
C ALA A 140 -2.76 7.41 -0.86
N LEU A 141 -1.53 7.72 -0.44
CA LEU A 141 -0.88 9.01 -0.72
C LEU A 141 -0.08 8.97 -2.03
N ILE A 142 -0.22 10.01 -2.85
CA ILE A 142 0.26 10.08 -4.23
C ILE A 142 1.76 9.81 -4.35
N ARG A 143 2.58 10.29 -3.41
CA ARG A 143 4.04 10.06 -3.42
C ARG A 143 4.43 8.58 -3.34
N ALA A 144 3.67 7.75 -2.62
CA ALA A 144 3.92 6.32 -2.56
C ALA A 144 3.46 5.63 -3.85
N GLN A 145 2.29 6.02 -4.37
CA GLN A 145 1.80 5.55 -5.66
C GLN A 145 2.78 5.89 -6.79
N MET A 146 3.19 7.15 -6.92
CA MET A 146 4.20 7.62 -7.88
C MET A 146 5.48 6.80 -7.79
N THR A 147 5.99 6.54 -6.58
CA THR A 147 7.20 5.75 -6.38
C THR A 147 7.02 4.34 -6.94
N ALA A 148 5.90 3.68 -6.64
CA ALA A 148 5.63 2.33 -7.12
C ALA A 148 5.54 2.29 -8.65
N MET A 149 4.80 3.22 -9.25
CA MET A 149 4.60 3.27 -10.70
C MET A 149 5.92 3.54 -11.44
N LEU A 150 6.69 4.53 -10.99
CA LEU A 150 7.99 4.89 -11.58
C LEU A 150 9.02 3.77 -11.42
N ALA A 151 9.05 3.09 -10.28
CA ALA A 151 9.95 1.96 -10.08
C ALA A 151 9.64 0.83 -11.08
N MET A 152 8.36 0.53 -11.30
CA MET A 152 7.95 -0.53 -12.20
C MET A 152 8.17 -0.23 -13.68
N THR A 153 8.32 1.05 -14.09
CA THR A 153 8.71 1.36 -15.48
C THR A 153 10.12 0.88 -15.81
N GLN A 154 10.97 0.66 -14.80
CA GLN A 154 12.34 0.17 -14.96
C GLN A 154 12.46 -1.35 -14.85
N HIS A 155 11.37 -2.05 -14.53
CA HIS A 155 11.40 -3.48 -14.28
C HIS A 155 11.52 -4.29 -15.59
N ARG A 156 12.44 -5.26 -15.64
CA ARG A 156 12.81 -5.98 -16.88
C ARG A 156 11.67 -6.72 -17.55
N ARG A 157 10.71 -7.21 -16.76
CA ARG A 157 9.54 -7.94 -17.28
C ARG A 157 8.53 -7.03 -18.02
N ARG A 158 8.69 -5.70 -17.94
CA ARG A 158 7.85 -4.67 -18.59
C ARG A 158 6.34 -4.87 -18.38
N LYS A 159 5.96 -5.54 -17.29
CA LYS A 159 4.56 -5.63 -16.87
C LYS A 159 4.09 -4.26 -16.42
N VAL A 160 2.83 -3.94 -16.74
CA VAL A 160 2.25 -2.64 -16.46
C VAL A 160 1.59 -2.67 -15.07
N PRO A 161 2.02 -1.84 -14.10
CA PRO A 161 1.30 -1.68 -12.85
C PRO A 161 -0.03 -0.96 -13.10
N ILE A 162 -1.13 -1.44 -12.52
CA ILE A 162 -2.47 -0.87 -12.69
C ILE A 162 -3.13 -0.74 -11.33
N ILE A 163 -3.53 0.49 -10.98
CA ILE A 163 -4.29 0.76 -9.76
C ILE A 163 -5.67 0.11 -9.87
N VAL A 164 -6.00 -0.70 -8.87
CA VAL A 164 -7.29 -1.37 -8.78
C VAL A 164 -8.24 -0.49 -7.96
N HIS A 165 -9.32 -0.05 -8.61
CA HIS A 165 -10.38 0.72 -7.97
C HIS A 165 -11.48 -0.22 -7.45
N ASN A 166 -11.72 -0.18 -6.14
CA ASN A 166 -12.64 -1.08 -5.43
C ASN A 166 -13.66 -0.33 -4.56
N GLU A 167 -13.70 1.00 -4.66
CA GLU A 167 -14.56 1.90 -3.88
C GLU A 167 -16.06 1.78 -4.22
N SER A 168 -16.39 1.34 -5.44
CA SER A 168 -17.76 1.12 -5.89
C SER A 168 -17.81 0.03 -6.96
N GLU A 169 -19.02 -0.50 -7.22
CA GLU A 169 -19.23 -1.45 -8.32
C GLU A 169 -18.86 -0.81 -9.67
N GLN A 170 -19.23 0.45 -9.88
CA GLN A 170 -18.92 1.20 -11.10
C GLN A 170 -17.41 1.35 -11.31
N ALA A 171 -16.66 1.69 -10.27
CA ALA A 171 -15.20 1.85 -10.37
C ALA A 171 -14.50 0.52 -10.69
N ARG A 172 -15.02 -0.59 -10.15
CA ARG A 172 -14.56 -1.94 -10.48
C ARG A 172 -14.84 -2.29 -11.94
N GLU A 173 -16.02 -1.96 -12.44
CA GLU A 173 -16.39 -2.17 -13.85
C GLU A 173 -15.50 -1.38 -14.81
N TRP A 174 -15.25 -0.10 -14.52
CA TRP A 174 -14.37 0.74 -15.35
C TRP A 174 -12.91 0.28 -15.38
N SER A 175 -12.46 -0.43 -14.35
CA SER A 175 -11.09 -0.94 -14.24
C SER A 175 -10.92 -2.35 -14.84
N GLN A 176 -11.96 -2.92 -15.45
CA GLN A 176 -11.87 -4.28 -16.02
C GLN A 176 -10.99 -4.33 -17.27
N ILE A 177 -10.12 -5.35 -17.31
CA ILE A 177 -9.25 -5.63 -18.46
C ILE A 177 -9.78 -6.88 -19.15
N PHE A 178 -10.40 -6.71 -20.32
CA PHE A 178 -11.02 -7.83 -21.06
C PHE A 178 -10.01 -8.68 -21.84
N GLY A 179 -8.90 -8.10 -22.30
CA GLY A 179 -7.85 -8.83 -23.01
C GLY A 179 -7.08 -9.77 -22.08
N GLU A 180 -7.09 -11.07 -22.36
CA GLU A 180 -6.42 -12.08 -21.54
C GLU A 180 -4.89 -11.85 -21.49
N ASP A 181 -4.28 -11.53 -22.63
CA ASP A 181 -2.84 -11.23 -22.70
C ASP A 181 -2.49 -9.95 -21.97
N THR A 182 -3.30 -8.89 -22.10
CA THR A 182 -3.11 -7.64 -21.34
C THR A 182 -3.18 -7.90 -19.84
N ARG A 183 -4.12 -8.74 -19.39
CA ARG A 183 -4.26 -9.14 -17.99
C ARG A 183 -3.02 -9.89 -17.49
N LYS A 184 -2.45 -10.80 -18.28
CA LYS A 184 -1.20 -11.52 -17.95
C LYS A 184 0.01 -10.58 -17.82
N HIS A 185 0.03 -9.50 -18.59
CA HIS A 185 1.07 -8.47 -18.58
C HIS A 185 0.78 -7.31 -17.60
N SER A 186 -0.28 -7.41 -16.79
CA SER A 186 -0.61 -6.42 -15.78
C SER A 186 -0.14 -6.87 -14.39
N ILE A 187 0.17 -5.89 -13.53
CA ILE A 187 0.40 -6.11 -12.10
C ILE A 187 -0.61 -5.25 -11.33
N PRO A 188 -1.54 -5.86 -10.57
CA PRO A 188 -2.47 -5.10 -9.75
C PRO A 188 -1.74 -4.30 -8.66
N VAL A 189 -2.16 -3.05 -8.47
CA VAL A 189 -1.71 -2.13 -7.43
C VAL A 189 -2.89 -1.84 -6.51
N ILE A 190 -2.78 -2.24 -5.24
CA ILE A 190 -3.81 -2.06 -4.22
C ILE A 190 -3.43 -0.90 -3.31
N THR A 191 -4.25 0.15 -3.28
CA THR A 191 -4.06 1.30 -2.42
C THR A 191 -4.76 1.11 -1.08
N ALA A 192 -4.08 1.40 0.04
CA ALA A 192 -4.64 1.25 1.37
C ALA A 192 -4.26 2.41 2.29
N TRP A 193 -5.25 3.06 2.91
CA TRP A 193 -5.00 4.16 3.85
C TRP A 193 -4.26 3.68 5.12
N GLN A 194 -4.40 2.41 5.48
CA GLN A 194 -3.71 1.78 6.60
C GLN A 194 -2.19 1.78 6.43
N LEU A 195 -1.69 1.91 5.19
CA LEU A 195 -0.28 2.05 4.88
C LEU A 195 0.20 3.50 4.83
N ASN A 196 -0.69 4.49 5.04
CA ASN A 196 -0.33 5.91 5.07
C ASN A 196 0.72 6.22 6.15
N GLU A 197 1.42 7.33 5.95
CA GLU A 197 2.37 7.87 6.92
C GLU A 197 1.71 8.10 8.29
N ARG A 198 2.52 8.16 9.35
CA ARG A 198 2.03 8.59 10.66
C ARG A 198 1.45 10.01 10.55
N MET A 199 0.22 10.19 11.02
CA MET A 199 -0.46 11.48 11.00
C MET A 199 0.17 12.43 12.03
N TYR A 200 0.79 13.52 11.56
CA TYR A 200 1.51 14.46 12.43
C TYR A 200 0.61 15.50 13.11
N GLY A 201 -0.71 15.40 12.94
CA GLY A 201 -1.69 16.26 13.58
C GLY A 201 -1.46 17.74 13.27
N GLY A 202 -1.50 18.56 14.32
CA GLY A 202 -1.27 20.00 14.25
C GLY A 202 0.14 20.41 13.80
N LEU A 203 1.08 19.47 13.66
CA LEU A 203 2.41 19.79 13.13
C LEU A 203 2.48 19.80 11.60
N GLN A 204 1.50 19.22 10.89
CA GLN A 204 1.53 19.11 9.44
C GLN A 204 1.65 20.50 8.78
N GLY A 205 2.58 20.61 7.82
CA GLY A 205 2.89 21.87 7.12
C GLY A 205 3.87 22.78 7.85
N LEU A 206 4.15 22.55 9.13
CA LEU A 206 5.13 23.34 9.87
C LEU A 206 6.56 22.94 9.50
N ASN A 207 7.48 23.91 9.51
CA ASN A 207 8.90 23.66 9.32
C ASN A 207 9.49 23.03 10.60
N LYS A 208 10.28 21.96 10.45
CA LYS A 208 10.80 21.19 11.58
C LYS A 208 11.77 21.99 12.45
N LEU A 209 12.58 22.87 11.86
CA LEU A 209 13.56 23.68 12.61
C LEU A 209 12.84 24.76 13.41
N GLN A 210 11.96 25.52 12.75
CA GLN A 210 11.17 26.56 13.42
C GLN A 210 10.27 25.98 14.52
N THR A 211 9.71 24.79 14.30
CA THR A 211 8.92 24.09 15.32
C THR A 211 9.79 23.72 16.52
N ALA A 212 11.03 23.26 16.29
CA ALA A 212 11.98 22.95 17.36
C ALA A 212 12.45 24.20 18.12
N GLU A 213 12.58 25.34 17.46
CA GLU A 213 12.85 26.64 18.10
C GLU A 213 11.67 27.08 18.98
N ARG A 214 10.44 26.93 18.49
CA ARG A 214 9.23 27.36 19.21
C ARG A 214 8.87 26.47 20.40
N TYR A 215 8.99 25.14 20.25
CA TYR A 215 8.50 24.17 21.23
C TYR A 215 9.61 23.45 22.01
N GLY A 216 10.87 23.67 21.64
CA GLY A 216 12.03 22.98 22.19
C GLY A 216 12.43 21.74 21.39
N LYS A 217 13.74 21.54 21.23
CA LYS A 217 14.31 20.42 20.45
C LYS A 217 13.92 19.06 21.02
N GLU A 218 13.96 18.89 22.34
CA GLU A 218 13.62 17.64 23.02
C GLU A 218 12.16 17.26 22.81
N LYS A 219 11.25 18.22 22.99
CA LYS A 219 9.81 18.01 22.79
C LYS A 219 9.48 17.63 21.35
N VAL A 220 10.07 18.33 20.38
CA VAL A 220 9.88 18.00 18.96
C VAL A 220 10.54 16.67 18.60
N HIS A 221 11.67 16.33 19.23
CA HIS A 221 12.30 15.02 19.06
C HIS A 221 11.39 13.91 19.60
N GLU A 222 10.82 14.09 20.78
CA GLU A 222 9.86 13.16 21.40
C GLU A 222 8.64 12.95 20.50
N TRP A 223 7.98 14.01 20.04
CA TRP A 223 6.87 13.88 19.07
C TRP A 223 7.27 13.18 17.76
N ARG A 224 8.53 13.30 17.34
CA ARG A 224 9.04 12.70 16.09
C ARG A 224 9.48 11.25 16.26
N ARG A 225 9.98 10.87 17.44
CA ARG A 225 10.72 9.62 17.62
C ARG A 225 10.15 8.73 18.69
N SER A 226 9.36 9.24 19.64
CA SER A 226 8.71 8.40 20.64
C SER A 226 7.79 7.37 20.00
N TYR A 227 7.74 6.20 20.63
CA TYR A 227 6.86 5.10 20.21
C TYR A 227 5.40 5.42 20.55
N SER A 228 5.14 5.79 21.80
CA SER A 228 3.79 5.94 22.37
C SER A 228 3.30 7.38 22.43
N ILE A 229 4.18 8.39 22.38
CA ILE A 229 3.78 9.79 22.54
C ILE A 229 3.42 10.40 21.17
N PRO A 230 2.14 10.77 20.94
CA PRO A 230 1.74 11.38 19.68
C PRO A 230 2.11 12.87 19.62
N PRO A 231 2.29 13.43 18.42
CA PRO A 231 2.24 14.88 18.24
C PRO A 231 0.81 15.41 18.54
N PRO A 232 0.65 16.72 18.77
CA PRO A 232 -0.67 17.31 19.07
C PRO A 232 -1.71 16.96 17.99
N ASN A 233 -2.84 16.37 18.41
CA ASN A 233 -3.91 15.90 17.52
C ASN A 233 -3.42 14.95 16.42
N GLY A 234 -2.39 14.15 16.69
CA GLY A 234 -1.76 13.23 15.75
C GLY A 234 -1.80 11.77 16.20
N GLU A 235 -1.14 10.91 15.41
CA GLU A 235 -0.91 9.50 15.74
C GLU A 235 0.48 9.31 16.36
N SER A 236 0.58 8.43 17.35
CA SER A 236 1.88 7.90 17.80
C SER A 236 2.42 6.88 16.80
N LEU A 237 3.67 6.41 16.99
CA LEU A 237 4.19 5.31 16.16
C LEU A 237 3.46 4.00 16.45
N GLU A 238 3.06 3.79 17.70
CA GLU A 238 2.24 2.66 18.16
C GLU A 238 0.89 2.60 17.42
N MET A 239 0.11 3.69 17.42
CA MET A 239 -1.17 3.75 16.69
C MET A 239 -1.01 3.49 15.19
N CYS A 240 0.05 4.05 14.59
CA CYS A 240 0.41 3.78 13.19
C CYS A 240 0.75 2.30 12.99
N ALA A 241 1.46 1.68 13.95
CA ALA A 241 1.80 0.28 13.90
C ALA A 241 0.59 -0.64 13.99
N GLU A 242 -0.36 -0.37 14.88
CA GLU A 242 -1.59 -1.14 15.03
C GLU A 242 -2.30 -1.27 13.68
N ARG A 243 -2.58 -0.17 12.98
CA ARG A 243 -3.27 -0.21 11.68
C ARG A 243 -2.42 -0.80 10.55
N ALA A 244 -1.13 -0.47 10.49
CA ALA A 244 -0.28 -0.91 9.38
C ALA A 244 0.04 -2.41 9.47
N VAL A 245 0.32 -2.90 10.68
CA VAL A 245 0.62 -4.32 10.94
C VAL A 245 -0.64 -5.17 10.81
N ALA A 246 -1.79 -4.71 11.33
CA ALA A 246 -3.07 -5.42 11.11
C ALA A 246 -3.35 -5.59 9.61
N TYR A 247 -3.27 -4.51 8.83
CA TYR A 247 -3.45 -4.59 7.38
C TYR A 247 -2.44 -5.51 6.70
N PHE A 248 -1.16 -5.46 7.10
CA PHE A 248 -0.14 -6.35 6.56
C PHE A 248 -0.50 -7.82 6.81
N ARG A 249 -0.88 -8.18 8.05
CA ARG A 249 -1.22 -9.55 8.43
C ARG A 249 -2.49 -10.06 7.74
N ASP A 250 -3.49 -9.20 7.59
CA ASP A 250 -4.79 -9.62 7.07
C ASP A 250 -4.82 -9.67 5.53
N GLN A 251 -4.09 -8.77 4.86
CA GLN A 251 -4.20 -8.58 3.40
C GLN A 251 -2.94 -8.96 2.64
N ILE A 252 -1.76 -8.84 3.23
CA ILE A 252 -0.47 -8.99 2.52
C ILE A 252 0.17 -10.34 2.82
N GLU A 253 0.27 -10.73 4.09
CA GLU A 253 0.88 -12.00 4.52
C GLU A 253 0.22 -13.24 3.88
N PRO A 254 -1.12 -13.32 3.71
CA PRO A 254 -1.76 -14.44 3.02
C PRO A 254 -1.35 -14.55 1.54
N GLN A 255 -1.05 -13.42 0.90
CA GLN A 255 -0.57 -13.40 -0.48
C GLN A 255 0.86 -13.95 -0.57
N LEU A 256 1.73 -13.64 0.40
CA LEU A 256 3.07 -14.23 0.50
C LEU A 256 3.00 -15.74 0.77
N LEU A 257 2.10 -16.18 1.65
CA LEU A 257 1.82 -17.60 1.92
C LEU A 257 1.36 -18.34 0.66
N SER A 258 0.62 -17.69 -0.22
CA SER A 258 0.24 -18.24 -1.54
C SER A 258 1.38 -18.28 -2.57
N GLY A 259 2.57 -17.77 -2.21
CA GLY A 259 3.76 -17.78 -3.05
C GLY A 259 3.87 -16.63 -4.05
N LYS A 260 3.03 -15.59 -3.91
CA LYS A 260 3.11 -14.35 -4.71
C LYS A 260 4.25 -13.47 -4.22
N ASN A 261 4.96 -12.85 -5.15
CA ASN A 261 5.99 -11.88 -4.84
C ASN A 261 5.38 -10.48 -4.74
N ILE A 262 5.66 -9.77 -3.66
CA ILE A 262 4.96 -8.53 -3.31
C ILE A 262 5.93 -7.37 -3.23
N MET A 263 5.54 -6.24 -3.79
CA MET A 263 6.16 -4.95 -3.50
C MET A 263 5.22 -4.07 -2.68
N ILE A 264 5.73 -3.44 -1.62
CA ILE A 264 5.03 -2.43 -0.84
C ILE A 264 5.74 -1.09 -1.02
N SER A 265 5.05 -0.09 -1.56
CA SER A 265 5.54 1.29 -1.55
C SER A 265 4.76 2.12 -0.54
N ALA A 266 5.44 2.61 0.50
CA ALA A 266 4.80 3.32 1.60
C ALA A 266 5.75 4.36 2.22
N HIS A 267 5.62 4.61 3.52
CA HIS A 267 6.25 5.74 4.20
C HIS A 267 7.21 5.30 5.30
N GLY A 268 7.94 6.27 5.87
CA GLY A 268 8.92 5.99 6.90
C GLY A 268 8.30 5.32 8.11
N ASN A 269 7.24 5.88 8.71
CA ASN A 269 6.67 5.29 9.94
C ASN A 269 5.94 3.98 9.67
N SER A 270 5.09 3.92 8.64
CA SER A 270 4.34 2.69 8.34
C SER A 270 5.25 1.51 7.99
N LEU A 271 6.34 1.74 7.22
CA LEU A 271 7.32 0.69 6.95
C LEU A 271 8.15 0.33 8.19
N ARG A 272 8.51 1.29 9.05
CA ARG A 272 9.18 0.97 10.32
C ARG A 272 8.31 0.09 11.21
N SER A 273 7.01 0.35 11.26
CA SER A 273 6.07 -0.49 12.00
C SER A 273 5.95 -1.90 11.42
N ILE A 274 5.89 -2.04 10.10
CA ILE A 274 5.91 -3.36 9.46
C ILE A 274 7.22 -4.07 9.76
N ILE A 275 8.36 -3.40 9.59
CA ILE A 275 9.68 -3.95 9.88
C ILE A 275 9.81 -4.38 11.35
N MET A 276 9.28 -3.59 12.28
CA MET A 276 9.24 -3.95 13.70
C MET A 276 8.53 -5.30 13.91
N TYR A 277 7.42 -5.54 13.21
CA TYR A 277 6.74 -6.84 13.20
C TYR A 277 7.57 -7.95 12.55
N LEU A 278 8.15 -7.70 11.37
CA LEU A 278 8.92 -8.72 10.61
C LEU A 278 10.18 -9.19 11.36
N ASP A 279 10.91 -8.26 11.95
CA ASP A 279 12.18 -8.50 12.63
C ASP A 279 12.01 -8.71 14.15
N LYS A 280 10.78 -8.60 14.66
CA LYS A 280 10.46 -8.66 16.10
C LYS A 280 11.25 -7.63 16.94
N LEU A 281 11.36 -6.41 16.41
CA LEU A 281 12.06 -5.33 17.09
C LEU A 281 11.27 -4.83 18.30
N THR A 282 11.99 -4.42 19.34
CA THR A 282 11.45 -3.70 20.49
C THR A 282 11.08 -2.26 20.14
N SER A 283 10.31 -1.60 21.03
CA SER A 283 9.98 -0.18 20.89
C SER A 283 11.21 0.73 20.84
N GLN A 284 12.34 0.34 21.43
CA GLN A 284 13.57 1.13 21.43
C GLN A 284 14.35 0.95 20.13
N GLU A 285 14.41 -0.28 19.61
CA GLU A 285 15.10 -0.59 18.36
C GLU A 285 14.42 0.06 17.15
N VAL A 286 13.09 0.07 17.09
CA VAL A 286 12.35 0.70 15.98
C VAL A 286 12.53 2.22 15.92
N ILE A 287 12.80 2.88 17.05
CA ILE A 287 13.03 4.34 17.10
C ILE A 287 14.34 4.70 16.39
N SER A 288 15.36 3.86 16.59
CA SER A 288 16.68 3.97 15.99
C SER A 288 16.72 3.51 14.53
N LEU A 289 15.72 2.74 14.07
CA LEU A 289 15.61 2.32 12.68
C LEU A 289 15.37 3.53 11.76
N GLU A 290 16.29 3.76 10.84
CA GLU A 290 16.18 4.77 9.79
C GLU A 290 16.05 4.13 8.41
N LEU A 291 15.08 4.60 7.63
CA LEU A 291 14.84 4.14 6.27
C LEU A 291 15.13 5.29 5.30
N SER A 292 16.11 5.12 4.43
CA SER A 292 16.39 6.09 3.36
C SER A 292 15.25 6.14 2.34
N THR A 293 15.04 7.31 1.72
CA THR A 293 14.06 7.49 0.63
C THR A 293 14.52 6.75 -0.63
N GLY A 294 13.59 6.07 -1.31
CA GLY A 294 13.86 5.37 -2.58
C GLY A 294 14.86 4.21 -2.52
N ILE A 295 15.28 3.77 -1.33
CA ILE A 295 16.13 2.58 -1.20
C ILE A 295 15.24 1.37 -0.90
N PRO A 296 15.13 0.40 -1.82
CA PRO A 296 14.34 -0.81 -1.60
C PRO A 296 14.98 -1.70 -0.54
N MET A 297 14.17 -2.41 0.24
CA MET A 297 14.60 -3.41 1.21
C MET A 297 13.95 -4.75 0.86
N LEU A 298 14.77 -5.78 0.66
CA LEU A 298 14.30 -7.11 0.32
C LEU A 298 14.20 -8.01 1.56
N TYR A 299 13.08 -8.72 1.64
CA TYR A 299 12.85 -9.88 2.49
C TYR A 299 12.56 -11.11 1.64
N ILE A 300 13.05 -12.26 2.09
CA ILE A 300 12.60 -13.57 1.60
C ILE A 300 11.67 -14.16 2.65
N PHE A 301 10.43 -14.40 2.27
CA PHE A 301 9.46 -15.12 3.07
C PHE A 301 9.56 -16.61 2.74
N LYS A 302 9.83 -17.45 3.75
CA LYS A 302 9.93 -18.90 3.60
C LYS A 302 9.44 -19.58 4.87
N GLU A 303 8.50 -20.52 4.73
CA GLU A 303 7.99 -21.34 5.85
C GLU A 303 7.50 -20.49 7.04
N GLY A 304 6.78 -19.40 6.77
CA GLY A 304 6.28 -18.50 7.83
C GLY A 304 7.34 -17.59 8.46
N ARG A 305 8.57 -17.58 7.95
CA ARG A 305 9.67 -16.75 8.45
C ARG A 305 10.08 -15.70 7.43
N PHE A 306 10.38 -14.50 7.92
CA PHE A 306 10.92 -13.39 7.14
C PHE A 306 12.43 -13.32 7.31
N ILE A 307 13.18 -13.37 6.21
CA ILE A 307 14.64 -13.30 6.20
C ILE A 307 15.04 -12.02 5.49
N ARG A 308 15.53 -11.03 6.24
CA ARG A 308 16.03 -9.77 5.68
C ARG A 308 17.28 -10.03 4.83
N ARG A 309 17.29 -9.49 3.60
CA ARG A 309 18.45 -9.51 2.68
C ARG A 309 19.11 -8.15 2.50
N GLY A 310 18.46 -7.07 2.94
CA GLY A 310 18.97 -5.70 2.81
C GLY A 310 18.57 -5.06 1.49
N SER A 311 19.24 -3.97 1.12
CA SER A 311 19.01 -3.34 -0.18
C SER A 311 19.67 -4.14 -1.29
N PRO A 312 18.93 -4.45 -2.34
CA PRO A 312 19.51 -4.79 -3.62
C PRO A 312 20.57 -3.81 -4.11
N ILE A 313 21.62 -4.33 -4.75
CA ILE A 313 22.72 -3.51 -5.28
C ILE A 313 22.49 -3.16 -6.76
N GLY A 314 21.71 -3.96 -7.50
CA GLY A 314 21.43 -3.71 -8.91
C GLY A 314 21.13 -4.99 -9.70
N PRO A 315 20.85 -4.87 -11.01
CA PRO A 315 20.62 -6.04 -11.87
C PRO A 315 21.92 -6.76 -12.26
N THR A 316 23.06 -6.06 -12.25
CA THR A 316 24.34 -6.54 -12.79
C THR A 316 25.21 -7.28 -11.77
N GLU A 317 25.08 -6.97 -10.48
CA GLU A 317 25.88 -7.63 -9.46
C GLU A 317 25.19 -8.91 -8.95
N ALA A 318 25.97 -9.98 -8.77
CA ALA A 318 25.49 -11.24 -8.19
C ALA A 318 25.16 -11.12 -6.68
N GLY A 319 25.44 -9.95 -6.09
CA GLY A 319 25.23 -9.67 -4.68
C GLY A 319 23.75 -9.55 -4.33
N VAL A 320 23.35 -10.29 -3.30
CA VAL A 320 22.10 -10.17 -2.52
C VAL A 320 20.89 -10.98 -3.01
N TYR A 321 20.68 -11.20 -4.30
CA TYR A 321 19.48 -11.92 -4.79
C TYR A 321 19.62 -13.43 -5.01
N ALA A 322 20.85 -13.90 -5.16
CA ALA A 322 21.13 -15.26 -5.62
C ALA A 322 21.12 -16.32 -4.50
N TYR A 323 20.36 -16.12 -3.42
CA TYR A 323 20.29 -17.12 -2.35
C TYR A 323 19.28 -18.23 -2.62
N THR A 324 18.29 -18.00 -3.49
CA THR A 324 17.22 -18.97 -3.70
C THR A 324 17.19 -19.42 -5.14
N ARG A 325 17.04 -20.75 -5.31
CA ARG A 325 17.00 -21.39 -6.63
C ARG A 325 15.90 -20.78 -7.51
N ARG A 326 14.77 -20.37 -6.90
CA ARG A 326 13.64 -19.74 -7.62
C ARG A 326 14.02 -18.38 -8.22
N LEU A 327 14.67 -17.50 -7.47
CA LEU A 327 15.09 -16.18 -7.97
C LEU A 327 16.21 -16.30 -8.99
N ALA A 328 17.16 -17.22 -8.79
CA ALA A 328 18.22 -17.51 -9.75
C ALA A 328 17.66 -17.99 -11.10
N LEU A 329 16.72 -18.96 -11.06
CA LEU A 329 16.04 -19.45 -12.27
C LEU A 329 15.20 -18.37 -12.95
N TYR A 330 14.56 -17.49 -12.17
CA TYR A 330 13.80 -16.38 -12.73
C TYR A 330 14.71 -15.39 -13.48
N ARG A 331 15.85 -15.02 -12.89
CA ARG A 331 16.84 -14.15 -13.53
C ARG A 331 17.37 -14.78 -14.82
N GLN A 332 17.76 -16.06 -14.78
CA GLN A 332 18.22 -16.77 -15.97
C GLN A 332 17.20 -16.69 -17.12
N ARG A 333 15.92 -16.98 -16.84
CA ARG A 333 14.86 -16.85 -17.85
C ARG A 333 14.67 -15.42 -18.36
N LEU A 334 14.87 -14.40 -17.52
CA LEU A 334 14.80 -13.01 -17.97
C LEU A 334 15.97 -12.68 -18.91
N ASP A 335 17.17 -13.19 -18.61
CA ASP A 335 18.34 -13.00 -19.45
C ASP A 335 18.15 -13.72 -20.80
N ASP A 336 17.60 -14.93 -20.81
CA ASP A 336 17.30 -15.70 -22.04
C ASP A 336 16.24 -15.03 -22.94
N VAL A 337 15.29 -14.27 -22.37
CA VAL A 337 14.21 -13.58 -23.12
C VAL A 337 14.66 -12.22 -23.67
N LEU A 338 15.72 -11.64 -23.13
CA LEU A 338 16.25 -10.32 -23.52
C LEU A 338 17.48 -10.40 -24.45
N GLN A 339 18.04 -11.59 -24.66
CA GLN A 339 18.98 -11.90 -25.74
C GLN A 339 18.20 -12.16 -27.04
#